data_AF-A0A7C2SFN8-F1
#
_entry.id   AF-A0A7C2SFN8-F1
#
_cell.length_a   1.000
_cell.length_b   1.000
_cell.length_c   1.000
_cell.angle_alpha   90.00
_cell.angle_beta   90.00
_cell.angle_gamma   90.00
#
_symmetry.space_group_name_H-M   'P 1'
#
loop_
_entity.id
_entity.type
_entity.pdbx_description
1 polymer ?
#
loop_
_entity_poly.entity_id
_entity_poly.type
_entity_poly.pdbx_seq_one_letter_code
_entity_poly.pdbx_strand_id
1 'polypeptide(L)'
;MTQALRHRLFLTLLLLAGAGLALFLPFLPAGPDIYVHILWPQQVARCLAQGQLPLWLPDLNAGFGSPGIRLYSPGGPVVVGVPGLILGDIGKALRLAWFGALAALLLVARAWHPKAPTLSGLLLWASPLVPFLLVYRAASSEVLALPLALWLLEAAVQDRGSARLEAFLWAGLWLLHAPTFMMTTILVVLSVCVPKPSVAGSQRRLLPLVAGFALCAWHWVPLFLERQLVNLDEGLTSDIFRATKNFLFSPSPHDAFAVRRLGWLAVAWAIVGLMVWFHDRRRGVVVWTAILLATPITYPLWLALPPLKYLQFPWRFLTPVSLLLPGALSSLAAQRRTAAIVLFLLPHLWMPPLGFVRDPGFTAGQSWVELGEKVFRAFSGNPLVVDAVQNRPAAFSSLATNLQRFGKEVLVLAPGAVA
;
A
#
# COMPACT_ATOMS: atom_id res chain seq x y z
N MET A 1 -32.31 -25.71 7.90
CA MET A 1 -31.27 -24.74 7.48
C MET A 1 -30.33 -25.42 6.49
N THR A 2 -30.19 -24.93 5.26
CA THR A 2 -29.36 -25.58 4.22
C THR A 2 -27.87 -25.56 4.59
N GLN A 3 -27.07 -26.50 4.11
CA GLN A 3 -25.62 -26.55 4.34
C GLN A 3 -24.92 -25.25 3.88
N ALA A 4 -25.38 -24.67 2.77
CA ALA A 4 -24.90 -23.38 2.29
C ALA A 4 -25.15 -22.23 3.28
N LEU A 5 -26.32 -22.21 3.93
CA LEU A 5 -26.66 -21.21 4.93
C LEU A 5 -25.83 -21.39 6.21
N ARG A 6 -25.57 -22.63 6.64
CA ARG A 6 -24.64 -22.91 7.76
C ARG A 6 -23.23 -22.41 7.49
N HIS A 7 -22.71 -22.64 6.29
CA HIS A 7 -21.37 -22.18 5.91
C HIS A 7 -21.29 -20.65 5.83
N ARG A 8 -22.31 -19.98 5.26
CA ARG A 8 -22.38 -18.51 5.23
C ARG A 8 -22.42 -17.93 6.63
N LEU A 9 -23.29 -18.47 7.50
CA LEU A 9 -23.39 -18.02 8.89
C LEU A 9 -22.07 -18.20 9.64
N PHE A 10 -21.42 -19.36 9.52
CA PHE A 10 -20.12 -19.61 10.14
C PHE A 10 -19.06 -18.61 9.66
N LEU A 11 -18.96 -18.36 8.36
CA LEU A 11 -18.04 -17.36 7.81
C LEU A 11 -18.36 -15.95 8.31
N THR A 12 -19.63 -15.56 8.35
CA THR A 12 -20.04 -14.26 8.90
C THR A 12 -19.63 -14.13 10.37
N LEU A 13 -19.88 -15.14 11.19
CA LEU A 13 -19.48 -15.14 12.61
C LEU A 13 -17.96 -15.07 12.76
N LEU A 14 -17.20 -15.81 11.94
CA LEU A 14 -15.73 -15.76 11.96
C LEU A 14 -15.21 -14.37 11.56
N LEU A 15 -15.81 -13.74 10.54
CA LEU A 15 -15.45 -12.39 10.13
C LEU A 15 -15.79 -11.35 11.20
N LEU A 16 -16.93 -11.48 11.86
CA LEU A 16 -17.32 -10.62 12.97
C LEU A 16 -16.39 -10.79 14.18
N ALA A 17 -16.03 -12.03 14.52
CA ALA A 17 -15.08 -12.32 15.59
C ALA A 17 -13.69 -11.75 15.28
N GLY A 18 -13.22 -11.92 14.05
CA GLY A 18 -11.95 -11.34 13.58
C GLY A 18 -11.96 -9.81 13.60
N ALA A 19 -13.06 -9.18 13.18
CA ALA A 19 -13.23 -7.73 13.26
C ALA A 19 -13.25 -7.25 14.72
N GLY A 20 -13.93 -7.97 15.61
CA GLY A 20 -13.91 -7.72 17.05
C GLY A 20 -12.48 -7.78 17.61
N LEU A 21 -11.73 -8.85 17.31
CA LEU A 21 -10.33 -8.98 17.71
C LEU A 21 -9.48 -7.81 17.19
N ALA A 22 -9.63 -7.44 15.91
CA ALA A 22 -8.90 -6.33 15.31
C ALA A 22 -9.20 -4.99 16.02
N LEU A 23 -10.46 -4.74 16.40
CA LEU A 23 -10.85 -3.53 17.13
C LEU A 23 -10.23 -3.44 18.52
N PHE A 24 -10.14 -4.57 19.24
CA PHE A 24 -9.68 -4.60 20.63
C PHE A 24 -8.22 -4.97 20.82
N LEU A 25 -7.48 -5.26 19.75
CA LEU A 25 -6.04 -5.48 19.82
C LEU A 25 -5.33 -4.16 20.25
N PRO A 26 -4.58 -4.14 21.37
CA PRO A 26 -4.04 -2.91 21.92
C PRO A 26 -2.70 -2.50 21.30
N PHE A 27 -2.38 -3.03 20.11
CA PHE A 27 -1.07 -2.89 19.47
C PHE A 27 -1.19 -2.40 18.03
N LEU A 28 -0.18 -1.67 17.61
CA LEU A 28 0.07 -1.27 16.23
C LEU A 28 1.48 -1.70 15.82
N PRO A 29 1.73 -2.00 14.54
CA PRO A 29 3.07 -2.15 14.00
C PRO A 29 3.98 -0.97 14.31
N ALA A 30 5.25 -1.25 14.57
CA ALA A 30 6.31 -0.26 14.78
C ALA A 30 7.01 0.17 13.48
N GLY A 31 6.44 -0.17 12.32
CA GLY A 31 7.06 0.09 11.03
C GLY A 31 7.22 1.58 10.72
N PRO A 32 8.25 1.99 9.96
CA PRO A 32 8.60 3.39 9.75
C PRO A 32 7.52 4.21 9.04
N ASP A 33 6.60 3.60 8.28
CA ASP A 33 5.53 4.31 7.58
C ASP A 33 4.27 4.52 8.46
N ILE A 34 4.20 3.89 9.64
CA ILE A 34 2.97 3.85 10.45
C ILE A 34 2.48 5.24 10.85
N TYR A 35 3.40 6.15 11.20
CA TYR A 35 3.05 7.46 11.73
C TYR A 35 2.23 8.26 10.71
N VAL A 36 2.60 8.24 9.43
CA VAL A 36 1.87 8.96 8.37
C VAL A 36 0.48 8.36 8.17
N HIS A 37 0.37 7.04 8.29
CA HIS A 37 -0.87 6.28 8.19
C HIS A 37 -1.77 6.35 9.44
N ILE A 38 -1.35 7.10 10.46
CA ILE A 38 -2.17 7.48 11.61
C ILE A 38 -2.52 8.96 11.53
N LEU A 39 -1.52 9.81 11.27
CA LEU A 39 -1.67 11.25 11.26
C LEU A 39 -2.60 11.72 10.13
N TRP A 40 -2.46 11.20 8.91
CA TRP A 40 -3.33 11.62 7.81
C TRP A 40 -4.80 11.23 8.04
N PRO A 41 -5.15 9.98 8.42
CA PRO A 41 -6.52 9.67 8.80
C PRO A 41 -7.04 10.50 9.98
N GLN A 42 -6.19 10.77 10.97
CA GLN A 42 -6.58 11.61 12.11
C GLN A 42 -6.94 13.03 11.67
N GLN A 43 -6.17 13.60 10.74
CA GLN A 43 -6.45 14.90 10.17
C GLN A 43 -7.71 14.90 9.29
N VAL A 44 -7.95 13.81 8.54
CA VAL A 44 -9.22 13.62 7.84
C VAL A 44 -10.38 13.63 8.83
N ALA A 45 -10.28 12.86 9.91
CA ALA A 45 -11.32 12.81 10.94
C ALA A 45 -11.55 14.18 11.58
N ARG A 46 -10.49 14.94 11.86
CA ARG A 46 -10.56 16.30 12.40
C ARG A 46 -11.26 17.28 11.47
N CYS A 47 -10.87 17.32 10.19
CA CYS A 47 -11.50 18.19 9.19
C CYS A 47 -13.01 17.91 9.13
N LEU A 48 -13.38 16.63 9.04
CA LEU A 48 -14.78 16.21 8.97
C LEU A 48 -15.55 16.55 10.25
N ALA A 49 -14.95 16.38 11.44
CA ALA A 49 -15.56 16.77 12.71
C ALA A 49 -15.83 18.29 12.78
N GLN A 50 -15.06 19.09 12.06
CA GLN A 50 -15.21 20.55 11.95
C GLN A 50 -16.07 20.99 10.76
N GLY A 51 -16.70 20.05 10.03
CA GLY A 51 -17.49 20.35 8.84
C GLY A 51 -16.67 20.81 7.63
N GLN A 52 -15.37 20.51 7.62
CA GLN A 52 -14.43 20.86 6.55
C GLN A 52 -14.11 19.64 5.68
N LEU A 53 -13.95 19.89 4.38
CA LEU A 53 -13.37 18.88 3.48
C LEU A 53 -11.86 18.77 3.75
N PRO A 54 -11.29 17.55 3.79
CA PRO A 54 -9.89 17.33 4.12
C PRO A 54 -8.96 17.63 2.92
N LEU A 55 -9.08 18.82 2.33
CA LEU A 55 -8.21 19.28 1.24
C LEU A 55 -6.88 19.85 1.76
N TRP A 56 -6.89 20.33 2.99
CA TRP A 56 -5.75 20.82 3.74
C TRP A 56 -5.77 20.15 5.11
N LEU A 57 -4.64 19.58 5.55
CA LEU A 57 -4.52 18.88 6.82
C LEU A 57 -3.86 19.83 7.83
N PRO A 58 -4.62 20.54 8.68
CA PRO A 58 -4.18 21.76 9.35
C PRO A 58 -3.08 21.56 10.41
N ASP A 59 -3.05 20.42 11.10
CA ASP A 59 -2.13 20.19 12.22
C ASP A 59 -0.78 19.59 11.79
N LEU A 60 -0.64 19.20 10.52
CA LEU A 60 0.62 18.64 10.02
C LEU A 60 1.69 19.73 9.93
N ASN A 61 2.96 19.32 9.95
CA ASN A 61 4.10 20.23 9.85
C ASN A 61 4.06 21.34 10.91
N ALA A 62 3.99 20.97 12.19
CA ALA A 62 3.94 21.92 13.33
C ALA A 62 2.77 22.93 13.26
N GLY A 63 1.63 22.51 12.71
CA GLY A 63 0.44 23.37 12.60
C GLY A 63 0.46 24.33 11.40
N PHE A 64 1.49 24.31 10.55
CA PHE A 64 1.44 25.03 9.27
C PHE A 64 0.48 24.37 8.28
N GLY A 65 0.24 23.08 8.45
CA GLY A 65 -0.63 22.26 7.63
C GLY A 65 0.09 21.61 6.45
N SER A 66 -0.66 20.79 5.71
CA SER A 66 -0.13 20.03 4.58
C SER A 66 -1.22 19.77 3.53
N PRO A 67 -0.91 19.88 2.23
CA PRO A 67 -1.77 19.40 1.15
C PRO A 67 -1.63 17.88 0.95
N GLY A 68 -1.07 17.13 1.91
CA GLY A 68 -0.56 15.77 1.73
C GLY A 68 -1.47 14.83 0.93
N ILE A 69 -2.76 14.73 1.29
CA ILE A 69 -3.70 13.81 0.61
C ILE A 69 -4.33 14.37 -0.68
N ARG A 70 -3.98 15.60 -1.06
CA ARG A 70 -4.24 16.16 -2.40
C ARG A 70 -3.07 15.86 -3.35
N LEU A 71 -1.85 15.79 -2.80
CA LEU A 71 -0.63 15.43 -3.54
C LEU A 71 -0.34 13.92 -3.54
N TYR A 72 -1.11 13.15 -2.78
CA TYR A 72 -1.02 11.71 -2.64
C TYR A 72 -2.40 11.07 -2.69
N SER A 73 -2.47 9.76 -2.94
CA SER A 73 -3.71 8.96 -2.92
C SER A 73 -4.56 9.17 -1.64
N PRO A 74 -5.76 9.77 -1.73
CA PRO A 74 -6.55 10.18 -0.55
C PRO A 74 -7.35 9.04 0.10
N GLY A 75 -7.62 7.99 -0.66
CA GLY A 75 -8.50 6.90 -0.28
C GLY A 75 -8.05 6.16 0.97
N GLY A 76 -6.76 5.91 1.15
CA GLY A 76 -6.24 5.25 2.36
C GLY A 76 -6.58 6.04 3.63
N PRO A 77 -6.14 7.32 3.71
CA PRO A 77 -6.52 8.23 4.79
C PRO A 77 -8.03 8.37 5.03
N VAL A 78 -8.83 8.45 3.97
CA VAL A 78 -10.30 8.56 4.09
C VAL A 78 -10.95 7.28 4.61
N VAL A 79 -10.55 6.11 4.10
CA VAL A 79 -11.06 4.80 4.52
C VAL A 79 -10.78 4.51 5.99
N VAL A 80 -9.71 5.08 6.55
CA VAL A 80 -9.38 4.95 7.98
C VAL A 80 -9.96 6.10 8.79
N GLY A 81 -9.91 7.33 8.29
CA GLY A 81 -10.29 8.54 9.03
C GLY A 81 -11.79 8.63 9.29
N VAL A 82 -12.62 8.27 8.30
CA VAL A 82 -14.09 8.29 8.46
C VAL A 82 -14.55 7.30 9.52
N PRO A 83 -14.18 6.00 9.49
CA PRO A 83 -14.49 5.10 10.59
C PRO A 83 -13.83 5.51 11.91
N GLY A 84 -12.63 6.08 11.88
CA GLY A 84 -11.94 6.53 13.08
C GLY A 84 -12.65 7.69 13.79
N LEU A 85 -13.28 8.58 13.03
CA LEU A 85 -14.19 9.60 13.58
C LEU A 85 -15.40 8.95 14.28
N ILE A 86 -16.02 7.94 13.65
CA ILE A 86 -17.18 7.23 14.20
C ILE A 86 -16.81 6.43 15.46
N LEU A 87 -15.66 5.77 15.44
CA LEU A 87 -15.17 4.94 16.55
C LEU A 87 -14.50 5.76 17.67
N GLY A 88 -14.24 7.04 17.43
CA GLY A 88 -13.46 7.90 18.32
C GLY A 88 -11.99 7.50 18.47
N ASP A 89 -11.47 6.64 17.60
CA ASP A 89 -10.13 6.05 17.69
C ASP A 89 -9.61 5.63 16.30
N ILE A 90 -8.55 6.31 15.85
CA ILE A 90 -7.92 6.08 14.54
C ILE A 90 -7.17 4.74 14.49
N GLY A 91 -6.56 4.30 15.61
CA GLY A 91 -5.85 3.03 15.68
C GLY A 91 -6.81 1.85 15.50
N LYS A 92 -8.00 1.91 16.12
CA LYS A 92 -9.07 0.91 15.93
C LYS A 92 -9.54 0.87 14.48
N ALA A 93 -9.79 2.02 13.88
CA ALA A 93 -10.21 2.10 12.48
C ALA A 93 -9.14 1.56 11.52
N LEU A 94 -7.86 1.84 11.79
CA LEU A 94 -6.75 1.33 10.99
C LEU A 94 -6.67 -0.20 11.02
N ARG A 95 -6.75 -0.80 12.22
CA ARG A 95 -6.78 -2.27 12.37
C ARG A 95 -7.99 -2.88 11.70
N LEU A 96 -9.17 -2.25 11.81
CA LEU A 96 -10.37 -2.70 11.13
C LEU A 96 -10.22 -2.66 9.61
N ALA A 97 -9.62 -1.59 9.07
CA ALA A 97 -9.38 -1.44 7.65
C ALA A 97 -8.39 -2.51 7.13
N TRP A 98 -7.30 -2.78 7.86
CA TRP A 98 -6.38 -3.87 7.54
C TRP A 98 -7.05 -5.24 7.58
N PHE A 99 -7.83 -5.52 8.63
CA PHE A 99 -8.61 -6.76 8.71
C PHE A 99 -9.54 -6.91 7.51
N GLY A 100 -10.25 -5.84 7.15
CA GLY A 100 -11.11 -5.78 5.97
C GLY A 100 -10.35 -6.09 4.67
N ALA A 101 -9.16 -5.53 4.48
CA ALA A 101 -8.32 -5.82 3.32
C ALA A 101 -7.83 -7.28 3.30
N LEU A 102 -7.37 -7.82 4.43
CA LEU A 102 -6.95 -9.22 4.53
C LEU A 102 -8.10 -10.20 4.30
N ALA A 103 -9.30 -9.89 4.79
CA ALA A 103 -10.51 -10.64 4.52
C ALA A 103 -10.90 -10.55 3.03
N ALA A 104 -10.84 -9.35 2.44
CA ALA A 104 -11.09 -9.16 1.02
C ALA A 104 -10.12 -9.96 0.14
N LEU A 105 -8.84 -10.05 0.50
CA LEU A 105 -7.88 -10.92 -0.19
C LEU A 105 -8.34 -12.39 -0.24
N LEU A 106 -8.88 -12.92 0.86
CA LEU A 106 -9.42 -14.29 0.90
C LEU A 106 -10.66 -14.44 0.01
N LEU A 107 -11.54 -13.44 -0.01
CA LEU A 107 -12.72 -13.45 -0.87
C LEU A 107 -12.35 -13.41 -2.35
N VAL A 108 -11.38 -12.57 -2.71
CA VAL A 108 -10.81 -12.52 -4.06
C VAL A 108 -10.19 -13.87 -4.41
N ALA A 109 -9.36 -14.44 -3.54
CA ALA A 109 -8.76 -15.76 -3.75
C ALA A 109 -9.83 -16.84 -4.00
N ARG A 110 -10.93 -16.82 -3.23
CA ARG A 110 -12.04 -17.75 -3.41
C ARG A 110 -12.75 -17.58 -4.76
N ALA A 111 -12.96 -16.35 -5.21
CA ALA A 111 -13.57 -16.06 -6.51
C ALA A 111 -12.68 -16.50 -7.67
N TRP A 112 -11.36 -16.33 -7.53
CA TRP A 112 -10.41 -16.58 -8.60
C TRP A 112 -9.83 -18.00 -8.63
N HIS A 113 -9.83 -18.71 -7.51
CA HIS A 113 -9.24 -20.05 -7.38
C HIS A 113 -10.24 -21.06 -6.80
N PRO A 114 -11.39 -21.29 -7.45
CA PRO A 114 -12.49 -22.08 -6.88
C PRO A 114 -12.13 -23.56 -6.64
N LYS A 115 -11.10 -24.09 -7.30
CA LYS A 115 -10.63 -25.47 -7.10
C LYS A 115 -9.81 -25.66 -5.81
N ALA A 116 -9.17 -24.60 -5.32
CA ALA A 116 -8.30 -24.64 -4.15
C ALA A 116 -8.34 -23.33 -3.34
N PRO A 117 -9.54 -22.80 -3.01
CA PRO A 117 -9.68 -21.44 -2.49
C PRO A 117 -9.01 -21.28 -1.13
N THR A 118 -9.09 -22.31 -0.28
CA THR A 118 -8.46 -22.34 1.04
C THR A 118 -6.95 -22.28 0.93
N LEU A 119 -6.34 -23.10 0.07
CA LEU A 119 -4.89 -23.14 -0.09
C LEU A 119 -4.36 -21.82 -0.66
N SER A 120 -4.98 -21.28 -1.72
CA SER A 120 -4.59 -19.98 -2.28
C SER A 120 -4.74 -18.84 -1.28
N GLY A 121 -5.83 -18.83 -0.50
CA GLY A 121 -6.04 -17.83 0.56
C GLY A 121 -4.99 -17.92 1.67
N LEU A 122 -4.69 -19.13 2.14
CA LEU A 122 -3.64 -19.35 3.15
C LEU A 122 -2.26 -18.93 2.64
N LEU A 123 -1.92 -19.24 1.38
CA LEU A 123 -0.65 -18.82 0.79
C LEU A 123 -0.56 -17.31 0.58
N LEU A 124 -1.66 -16.61 0.28
CA LEU A 124 -1.68 -15.15 0.22
C LEU A 124 -1.40 -14.54 1.60
N TRP A 125 -2.06 -15.03 2.64
CA TRP A 125 -1.82 -14.57 4.02
C TRP A 125 -0.41 -14.90 4.50
N ALA A 126 0.06 -16.11 4.19
CA ALA A 126 1.40 -16.56 4.49
C ALA A 126 2.44 -16.06 3.49
N SER A 127 2.13 -15.14 2.57
CA SER A 127 3.15 -14.59 1.69
C SER A 127 4.12 -13.73 2.51
N PRO A 128 5.45 -13.95 2.46
CA PRO A 128 6.44 -13.13 3.18
C PRO A 128 6.30 -11.61 2.99
N LEU A 129 5.77 -11.18 1.86
CA LEU A 129 5.64 -9.75 1.58
C LEU A 129 4.43 -9.11 2.28
N VAL A 130 3.38 -9.87 2.62
CA VAL A 130 2.24 -9.33 3.36
C VAL A 130 2.62 -8.86 4.77
N PRO A 131 3.27 -9.67 5.64
CA PRO A 131 3.74 -9.19 6.94
C PRO A 131 4.86 -8.16 6.80
N PHE A 132 5.64 -8.17 5.70
CA PHE A 132 6.63 -7.12 5.44
C PHE A 132 5.94 -5.76 5.23
N LEU A 133 4.91 -5.72 4.40
CA LEU A 133 4.15 -4.49 4.15
C LEU A 133 3.34 -4.05 5.39
N LEU A 134 2.66 -5.01 6.02
CA LEU A 134 1.75 -4.74 7.14
C LEU A 134 2.48 -4.39 8.42
N VAL A 135 3.56 -5.10 8.76
CA VAL A 135 4.20 -5.00 10.08
C VAL A 135 5.58 -4.36 10.00
N TYR A 136 6.44 -4.81 9.08
CA TYR A 136 7.78 -4.24 8.99
C TYR A 136 7.77 -2.80 8.49
N ARG A 137 7.07 -2.52 7.39
CA ARG A 137 6.91 -1.15 6.85
C ARG A 137 5.75 -0.41 7.48
N ALA A 138 4.65 -1.13 7.72
CA ALA A 138 3.35 -0.56 8.06
C ALA A 138 2.77 0.37 6.97
N ALA A 139 2.99 0.01 5.71
CA ALA A 139 2.54 0.73 4.51
C ALA A 139 1.03 0.51 4.27
N SER A 140 0.21 1.13 5.11
CA SER A 140 -1.23 0.84 5.22
C SER A 140 -1.98 0.99 3.90
N SER A 141 -1.76 2.10 3.19
CA SER A 141 -2.41 2.35 1.90
C SER A 141 -2.06 1.27 0.87
N GLU A 142 -0.83 0.77 0.87
CA GLU A 142 -0.40 -0.33 0.01
C GLU A 142 -1.12 -1.64 0.38
N VAL A 143 -1.29 -1.93 1.67
CA VAL A 143 -2.05 -3.10 2.17
C VAL A 143 -3.52 -3.05 1.74
N LEU A 144 -4.18 -1.89 1.90
CA LEU A 144 -5.58 -1.71 1.49
C LEU A 144 -5.79 -1.90 -0.02
N ALA A 145 -4.76 -1.61 -0.81
CA ALA A 145 -4.77 -1.77 -2.27
C ALA A 145 -4.61 -3.24 -2.74
N LEU A 146 -4.09 -4.14 -1.90
CA LEU A 146 -3.77 -5.52 -2.30
C LEU A 146 -4.96 -6.32 -2.88
N PRO A 147 -6.18 -6.29 -2.31
CA PRO A 147 -7.31 -7.04 -2.86
C PRO A 147 -7.70 -6.57 -4.27
N LEU A 148 -7.63 -5.26 -4.51
CA LEU A 148 -7.95 -4.65 -5.80
C LEU A 148 -6.90 -5.03 -6.84
N ALA A 149 -5.62 -4.92 -6.46
CA ALA A 149 -4.51 -5.32 -7.32
C ALA A 149 -4.58 -6.82 -7.67
N LEU A 150 -4.85 -7.69 -6.69
CA LEU A 150 -5.01 -9.13 -6.92
C LEU A 150 -6.14 -9.41 -7.90
N TRP A 151 -7.32 -8.80 -7.71
CA TRP A 151 -8.45 -8.99 -8.62
C TRP A 151 -8.10 -8.59 -10.05
N LEU A 152 -7.51 -7.40 -10.24
CA LEU A 152 -7.15 -6.88 -11.56
C LEU A 152 -6.08 -7.74 -12.25
N LEU A 153 -5.06 -8.18 -11.50
CA LEU A 153 -4.02 -9.06 -12.02
C LEU A 153 -4.57 -10.45 -12.38
N GLU A 154 -5.44 -11.03 -11.54
CA GLU A 154 -6.09 -12.31 -11.82
C GLU A 154 -7.02 -12.23 -13.04
N ALA A 155 -7.78 -11.14 -13.17
CA ALA A 155 -8.60 -10.87 -14.35
C ALA A 155 -7.77 -10.83 -15.63
N ALA A 156 -6.63 -10.16 -15.57
CA ALA A 156 -5.72 -10.01 -16.70
C ALA A 156 -5.05 -11.33 -17.11
N VAL A 157 -4.56 -12.13 -16.15
CA VAL A 157 -3.90 -13.41 -16.47
C VAL A 157 -4.90 -14.49 -16.89
N GLN A 158 -6.08 -14.54 -16.27
CA GLN A 158 -7.10 -15.56 -16.58
C GLN A 158 -8.05 -15.17 -17.72
N ASP A 159 -7.92 -13.95 -18.28
CA ASP A 159 -8.77 -13.42 -19.36
C ASP A 159 -10.27 -13.44 -19.08
N ARG A 160 -10.63 -13.21 -17.82
CA ARG A 160 -12.01 -13.14 -17.37
C ARG A 160 -12.18 -11.94 -16.46
N GLY A 161 -13.43 -11.51 -16.26
CA GLY A 161 -13.72 -10.32 -15.47
C GLY A 161 -14.83 -9.47 -16.08
N SER A 162 -15.16 -8.41 -15.38
CA SER A 162 -16.28 -7.51 -15.67
C SER A 162 -15.75 -6.10 -15.82
N ALA A 163 -15.89 -5.55 -17.03
CA ALA A 163 -15.40 -4.21 -17.35
C ALA A 163 -15.92 -3.14 -16.39
N ARG A 164 -17.18 -3.24 -15.97
CA ARG A 164 -17.78 -2.31 -15.01
C ARG A 164 -17.11 -2.40 -13.64
N LEU A 165 -16.96 -3.60 -13.10
CA LEU A 165 -16.33 -3.79 -11.79
C LEU A 165 -14.87 -3.34 -11.84
N GLU A 166 -14.14 -3.74 -12.88
CA GLU A 166 -12.72 -3.41 -13.05
C GLU A 166 -12.50 -1.89 -13.14
N ALA A 167 -13.41 -1.13 -13.76
CA ALA A 167 -13.33 0.33 -13.76
C ALA A 167 -13.36 0.92 -12.33
N PHE A 168 -14.26 0.44 -11.46
CA PHE A 168 -14.29 0.85 -10.06
C PHE A 168 -13.04 0.41 -9.29
N LEU A 169 -12.52 -0.79 -9.57
CA LEU A 169 -11.30 -1.27 -8.93
C LEU A 169 -10.07 -0.46 -9.35
N TRP A 170 -9.98 -0.05 -10.62
CA TRP A 170 -8.90 0.84 -11.10
C TRP A 170 -8.96 2.22 -10.43
N ALA A 171 -10.15 2.81 -10.35
CA ALA A 171 -10.35 4.08 -9.65
C ALA A 171 -9.97 3.95 -8.16
N GLY A 172 -10.45 2.88 -7.50
CA GLY A 172 -10.12 2.58 -6.11
C GLY A 172 -8.63 2.35 -5.91
N LEU A 173 -7.95 1.68 -6.84
CA LEU A 173 -6.52 1.42 -6.74
C LEU A 173 -5.69 2.71 -6.81
N TRP A 174 -6.04 3.63 -7.71
CA TRP A 174 -5.44 4.96 -7.78
C TRP A 174 -5.68 5.76 -6.49
N LEU A 175 -6.92 5.77 -6.02
CA LEU A 175 -7.30 6.52 -4.82
C LEU A 175 -6.69 5.93 -3.55
N LEU A 176 -6.47 4.61 -3.48
CA LEU A 176 -5.83 3.97 -2.32
C LEU A 176 -4.31 4.11 -2.35
N HIS A 177 -3.67 3.74 -3.47
CA HIS A 177 -2.20 3.70 -3.57
C HIS A 177 -1.70 3.81 -5.02
N ALA A 178 -1.32 5.02 -5.43
CA ALA A 178 -0.81 5.32 -6.77
C ALA A 178 0.37 4.43 -7.22
N PRO A 179 1.36 4.09 -6.36
CA PRO A 179 2.42 3.16 -6.76
C PRO A 179 1.90 1.77 -7.14
N THR A 180 0.93 1.22 -6.38
CA THR A 180 0.32 -0.08 -6.73
C THR A 180 -0.48 0.02 -8.02
N PHE A 181 -1.21 1.12 -8.22
CA PHE A 181 -1.90 1.39 -9.48
C PHE A 181 -0.95 1.35 -10.68
N MET A 182 0.20 2.02 -10.60
CA MET A 182 1.19 2.04 -11.68
C MET A 182 1.76 0.65 -11.96
N MET A 183 2.18 -0.08 -10.91
CA MET A 183 2.71 -1.44 -11.06
C MET A 183 1.68 -2.38 -11.69
N THR A 184 0.44 -2.36 -11.19
CA THR A 184 -0.64 -3.20 -11.74
C THR A 184 -0.97 -2.79 -13.17
N THR A 185 -0.99 -1.50 -13.51
CA THR A 185 -1.22 -1.01 -14.88
C THR A 185 -0.19 -1.58 -15.85
N ILE A 186 1.11 -1.44 -15.53
CA ILE A 186 2.21 -1.95 -16.36
C ILE A 186 2.02 -3.44 -16.62
N LEU A 187 1.77 -4.22 -15.57
CA LEU A 187 1.65 -5.68 -15.67
C LEU A 187 0.38 -6.14 -16.40
N VAL A 188 -0.75 -5.46 -16.20
CA VAL A 188 -2.00 -5.76 -16.91
C VAL A 188 -1.85 -5.44 -18.39
N VAL A 189 -1.27 -4.29 -18.76
CA VAL A 189 -1.00 -3.95 -20.16
C VAL A 189 -0.09 -5.00 -20.81
N LEU A 190 0.99 -5.41 -20.14
CA LEU A 190 1.88 -6.45 -20.65
C LEU A 190 1.18 -7.81 -20.83
N SER A 191 0.26 -8.16 -19.93
CA SER A 191 -0.49 -9.42 -20.05
C SER A 191 -1.36 -9.50 -21.31
N VAL A 192 -1.77 -8.35 -21.87
CA VAL A 192 -2.55 -8.25 -23.13
C VAL A 192 -1.71 -8.73 -24.31
N CYS A 193 -0.39 -8.50 -24.25
CA CYS A 193 0.54 -8.81 -25.34
C CYS A 193 0.88 -10.30 -25.46
N VAL A 194 0.37 -11.18 -24.59
CA VAL A 194 0.73 -12.61 -24.54
C VAL A 194 -0.54 -13.49 -24.50
N PRO A 195 -0.68 -14.58 -25.31
CA PRO A 195 0.25 -15.10 -26.31
C PRO A 195 0.05 -14.56 -27.74
N LYS A 196 -1.09 -13.94 -28.05
CA LYS A 196 -1.30 -13.03 -29.20
C LYS A 196 -2.42 -12.06 -28.84
N PRO A 197 -2.27 -10.74 -29.05
CA PRO A 197 -3.34 -9.79 -28.77
C PRO A 197 -4.50 -10.02 -29.75
N SER A 198 -5.72 -10.13 -29.23
CA SER A 198 -6.95 -9.94 -30.03
C SER A 198 -7.49 -8.54 -29.76
N VAL A 199 -8.03 -7.86 -30.77
CA VAL A 199 -8.58 -6.50 -30.61
C VAL A 199 -9.63 -6.46 -29.51
N ALA A 200 -10.55 -7.43 -29.51
CA ALA A 200 -11.58 -7.56 -28.47
C ALA A 200 -10.98 -7.82 -27.08
N GLY A 201 -9.94 -8.66 -26.97
CA GLY A 201 -9.23 -8.91 -25.71
C GLY A 201 -8.51 -7.68 -25.18
N SER A 202 -7.87 -6.91 -26.06
CA SER A 202 -7.22 -5.64 -25.72
C SER A 202 -8.24 -4.60 -25.26
N GLN A 203 -9.34 -4.40 -26.00
CA GLN A 203 -10.40 -3.46 -25.63
C GLN A 203 -11.03 -3.81 -24.29
N ARG A 204 -11.31 -5.10 -24.04
CA ARG A 204 -11.87 -5.59 -22.79
C ARG A 204 -11.02 -5.22 -21.57
N ARG A 205 -9.70 -5.11 -21.74
CA ARG A 205 -8.74 -4.82 -20.64
C ARG A 205 -8.39 -3.35 -20.50
N LEU A 206 -8.32 -2.62 -21.62
CA LEU A 206 -7.93 -1.21 -21.63
C LEU A 206 -9.12 -0.28 -21.35
N LEU A 207 -10.32 -0.62 -21.80
CA LEU A 207 -11.50 0.22 -21.58
C LEU A 207 -11.84 0.40 -20.08
N PRO A 208 -11.80 -0.64 -19.24
CA PRO A 208 -12.01 -0.46 -17.79
C PRO A 208 -10.94 0.38 -17.12
N LEU A 209 -9.67 0.25 -17.56
CA LEU A 209 -8.57 1.07 -17.06
C LEU A 209 -8.82 2.55 -17.37
N VAL A 210 -9.17 2.87 -18.61
CA VAL A 210 -9.50 4.25 -19.03
C VAL A 210 -10.72 4.77 -18.26
N ALA A 211 -11.77 3.96 -18.14
CA ALA A 211 -12.97 4.34 -17.38
C ALA A 211 -12.66 4.56 -15.89
N GLY A 212 -11.84 3.71 -15.27
CA GLY A 212 -11.39 3.89 -13.89
C GLY A 212 -10.56 5.15 -13.69
N PHE A 213 -9.67 5.46 -14.64
CA PHE A 213 -8.89 6.69 -14.62
C PHE A 213 -9.78 7.93 -14.80
N ALA A 214 -10.83 7.86 -15.61
CA ALA A 214 -11.84 8.90 -15.71
C ALA A 214 -12.66 9.06 -14.42
N LEU A 215 -13.04 7.97 -13.75
CA LEU A 215 -13.79 8.01 -12.49
C LEU A 215 -13.02 8.71 -11.35
N CYS A 216 -11.69 8.68 -11.37
CA CYS A 216 -10.85 9.40 -10.41
C CYS A 216 -10.23 10.69 -10.96
N ALA A 217 -10.74 11.21 -12.09
CA ALA A 217 -10.25 12.45 -12.72
C ALA A 217 -10.36 13.67 -11.80
N TRP A 218 -11.38 13.71 -10.94
CA TRP A 218 -11.53 14.77 -9.93
C TRP A 218 -10.32 14.88 -8.99
N HIS A 219 -9.52 13.81 -8.82
CA HIS A 219 -8.31 13.81 -8.00
C HIS A 219 -7.05 14.07 -8.85
N TRP A 220 -6.83 13.28 -9.91
CA TRP A 220 -5.55 13.35 -10.63
C TRP A 220 -5.44 14.55 -11.57
N VAL A 221 -6.56 15.09 -12.09
CA VAL A 221 -6.51 16.26 -12.98
C VAL A 221 -6.02 17.49 -12.21
N PRO A 222 -6.58 17.86 -11.04
CA PRO A 222 -6.02 18.95 -10.23
C PRO A 222 -4.57 18.70 -9.86
N LEU A 223 -4.22 17.49 -9.41
CA LEU A 223 -2.84 17.12 -9.09
C LEU A 223 -1.88 17.36 -10.27
N PHE A 224 -2.29 16.99 -11.49
CA PHE A 224 -1.48 17.18 -12.69
C PHE A 224 -1.29 18.67 -13.04
N LEU A 225 -2.34 19.49 -12.87
CA LEU A 225 -2.29 20.92 -13.14
C LEU A 225 -1.50 21.68 -12.07
N GLU A 226 -1.58 21.23 -10.83
CA GLU A 226 -0.99 21.88 -9.65
C GLU A 226 0.40 21.36 -9.32
N ARG A 227 0.87 20.29 -9.96
CA ARG A 227 2.21 19.72 -9.70
C ARG A 227 3.34 20.72 -9.85
N GLN A 228 3.15 21.78 -10.64
CA GLN A 228 4.12 22.86 -10.83
C GLN A 228 4.24 23.79 -9.63
N LEU A 229 3.27 23.77 -8.71
CA LEU A 229 3.26 24.55 -7.47
C LEU A 229 4.07 23.88 -6.35
N VAL A 230 4.55 22.66 -6.57
CA VAL A 230 5.22 21.82 -5.56
C VAL A 230 6.44 21.14 -6.15
N ASN A 231 7.53 21.10 -5.39
CA ASN A 231 8.76 20.39 -5.80
C ASN A 231 8.61 18.87 -5.57
N LEU A 232 7.73 18.21 -6.34
CA LEU A 232 7.50 16.76 -6.19
C LEU A 232 8.77 15.94 -6.40
N ASP A 233 9.64 16.37 -7.31
CA ASP A 233 10.89 15.66 -7.57
C ASP A 233 11.84 15.70 -6.37
N GLU A 234 11.90 16.84 -5.66
CA GLU A 234 12.70 16.98 -4.45
C GLU A 234 12.11 16.14 -3.30
N GLY A 235 10.79 16.17 -3.10
CA GLY A 235 10.16 15.43 -2.00
C GLY A 235 10.04 13.92 -2.24
N LEU A 236 9.89 13.48 -3.49
CA LEU A 236 9.59 12.08 -3.82
C LEU A 236 10.72 11.34 -4.53
N THR A 237 11.74 12.01 -5.05
CA THR A 237 12.74 11.35 -5.90
C THR A 237 14.18 11.66 -5.53
N SER A 238 14.40 12.48 -4.50
CA SER A 238 15.73 12.84 -4.00
C SER A 238 16.33 11.77 -3.07
N ASP A 239 17.63 11.88 -2.83
CA ASP A 239 18.41 11.12 -1.84
C ASP A 239 18.09 9.64 -1.70
N ILE A 240 17.32 9.26 -0.66
CA ILE A 240 17.02 7.87 -0.34
C ILE A 240 15.82 7.33 -1.12
N PHE A 241 15.04 8.19 -1.75
CA PHE A 241 13.92 7.84 -2.64
C PHE A 241 14.33 7.70 -4.10
N ARG A 242 15.60 7.94 -4.44
CA ARG A 242 16.13 7.66 -5.77
C ARG A 242 15.99 6.17 -6.09
N ALA A 243 15.16 5.84 -7.07
CA ALA A 243 14.89 4.46 -7.48
C ALA A 243 16.16 3.65 -7.78
N THR A 244 17.17 4.30 -8.35
CA THR A 244 18.48 3.70 -8.67
C THR A 244 19.21 3.14 -7.45
N LYS A 245 18.93 3.66 -6.26
CA LYS A 245 19.51 3.19 -5.01
C LYS A 245 18.67 2.10 -4.32
N ASN A 246 17.48 1.77 -4.84
CA ASN A 246 16.52 0.88 -4.21
C ASN A 246 16.16 -0.36 -5.06
N PHE A 247 16.97 -0.69 -6.06
CA PHE A 247 16.85 -1.99 -6.74
C PHE A 247 17.19 -3.14 -5.79
N LEU A 248 16.73 -4.35 -6.10
CA LEU A 248 17.13 -5.54 -5.34
C LEU A 248 18.66 -5.67 -5.31
N PHE A 249 19.19 -6.07 -4.15
CA PHE A 249 20.62 -6.19 -3.86
C PHE A 249 21.44 -4.88 -3.89
N SER A 250 20.83 -3.72 -4.08
CA SER A 250 21.54 -2.44 -3.97
C SER A 250 21.88 -2.11 -2.50
N PRO A 251 22.94 -1.31 -2.25
CA PRO A 251 23.20 -0.74 -0.92
C PRO A 251 22.20 0.40 -0.66
N SER A 252 20.94 0.06 -0.45
CA SER A 252 19.88 1.05 -0.24
C SER A 252 20.18 1.93 0.99
N PRO A 253 20.17 3.27 0.84
CA PRO A 253 20.38 4.19 1.95
C PRO A 253 19.17 4.22 2.90
N HIS A 254 18.01 3.71 2.47
CA HIS A 254 16.83 3.60 3.31
C HIS A 254 16.94 2.37 4.22
N ASP A 255 17.27 1.21 3.65
CA ASP A 255 17.48 -0.03 4.40
C ASP A 255 18.19 -1.09 3.53
N ALA A 256 19.51 -1.05 3.53
CA ALA A 256 20.33 -1.98 2.74
C ALA A 256 20.09 -3.45 3.13
N PHE A 257 19.76 -3.72 4.39
CA PHE A 257 19.59 -5.07 4.89
C PHE A 257 18.27 -5.69 4.43
N ALA A 258 17.17 -4.94 4.55
CA ALA A 258 15.87 -5.38 4.05
C ALA A 258 15.90 -5.56 2.52
N VAL A 259 16.49 -4.63 1.76
CA VAL A 259 16.57 -4.72 0.30
C VAL A 259 17.39 -5.93 -0.17
N ARG A 260 18.47 -6.28 0.55
CA ARG A 260 19.24 -7.51 0.27
C ARG A 260 18.42 -8.78 0.53
N ARG A 261 17.65 -8.82 1.62
CA ARG A 261 16.75 -9.94 1.95
C ARG A 261 15.63 -10.10 0.92
N LEU A 262 15.04 -8.99 0.47
CA LEU A 262 14.08 -8.97 -0.63
C LEU A 262 14.70 -9.50 -1.93
N GLY A 263 16.01 -9.29 -2.15
CA GLY A 263 16.72 -9.87 -3.28
C GLY A 263 16.71 -11.41 -3.24
N TRP A 264 17.02 -12.01 -2.10
CA TRP A 264 16.98 -13.48 -1.94
C TRP A 264 15.56 -14.05 -2.04
N LEU A 265 14.57 -13.31 -1.53
CA LEU A 265 13.15 -13.60 -1.76
C LEU A 265 12.84 -13.65 -3.27
N ALA A 266 13.31 -12.66 -4.03
CA ALA A 266 13.10 -12.61 -5.47
C ALA A 266 13.75 -13.79 -6.19
N VAL A 267 14.93 -14.26 -5.77
CA VAL A 267 15.57 -15.46 -6.33
C VAL A 267 14.72 -16.71 -6.12
N ALA A 268 14.23 -16.93 -4.89
CA ALA A 268 13.36 -18.07 -4.59
C ALA A 268 12.06 -18.02 -5.42
N TRP A 269 11.46 -16.83 -5.53
CA TRP A 269 10.25 -16.60 -6.31
C TRP A 269 10.48 -16.65 -7.82
N ALA A 270 11.68 -16.35 -8.32
CA ALA A 270 12.04 -16.54 -9.72
C ALA A 270 12.03 -18.02 -10.09
N ILE A 271 12.59 -18.89 -9.24
CA ILE A 271 12.55 -20.36 -9.43
C ILE A 271 11.10 -20.86 -9.48
N VAL A 272 10.26 -20.41 -8.53
CA VAL A 272 8.82 -20.73 -8.54
C VAL A 272 8.13 -20.17 -9.79
N GLY A 273 8.46 -18.94 -10.17
CA GLY A 273 7.95 -18.27 -11.37
C GLY A 273 8.29 -19.03 -12.65
N LEU A 274 9.44 -19.70 -12.72
CA LEU A 274 9.80 -20.58 -13.83
C LEU A 274 8.89 -21.82 -13.89
N MET A 275 8.60 -22.44 -12.75
CA MET A 275 7.64 -23.55 -12.68
C MET A 275 6.25 -23.11 -13.14
N VAL A 276 5.82 -21.91 -12.72
CA VAL A 276 4.55 -21.30 -13.14
C VAL A 276 4.57 -20.99 -14.63
N TRP A 277 5.68 -20.48 -15.19
CA TRP A 277 5.79 -20.18 -16.62
C TRP A 277 5.50 -21.39 -17.51
N PHE A 278 6.02 -22.55 -17.15
CA PHE A 278 5.78 -23.79 -17.91
C PHE A 278 4.37 -24.35 -17.72
N HIS A 279 3.62 -23.90 -16.71
CA HIS A 279 2.24 -24.30 -16.44
C HIS A 279 1.21 -23.31 -17.00
N ASP A 280 1.43 -22.02 -16.77
CA ASP A 280 0.62 -20.87 -17.18
C ASP A 280 1.57 -19.78 -17.70
N ARG A 281 1.80 -19.79 -19.02
CA ARG A 281 2.76 -18.90 -19.67
C ARG A 281 2.45 -17.43 -19.45
N ARG A 282 1.17 -17.03 -19.50
CA ARG A 282 0.79 -15.61 -19.34
C ARG A 282 1.12 -15.12 -17.93
N ARG A 283 0.75 -15.90 -16.91
CA ARG A 283 1.09 -15.57 -15.52
C ARG A 283 2.59 -15.60 -15.28
N GLY A 284 3.29 -16.59 -15.83
CA GLY A 284 4.75 -16.69 -15.77
C GLY A 284 5.44 -15.44 -16.32
N VAL A 285 5.00 -14.93 -17.47
CA VAL A 285 5.52 -13.67 -18.05
C VAL A 285 5.33 -12.52 -17.08
N VAL A 286 4.11 -12.32 -16.57
CA VAL A 286 3.81 -11.22 -15.65
C VAL A 286 4.68 -11.29 -14.38
N VAL A 287 4.82 -12.48 -13.80
CA VAL A 287 5.66 -12.72 -12.61
C VAL A 287 7.11 -12.40 -12.90
N TRP A 288 7.68 -12.93 -13.98
CA TRP A 288 9.08 -12.72 -14.32
C TRP A 288 9.38 -11.27 -14.68
N THR A 289 8.49 -10.60 -15.41
CA THR A 289 8.65 -9.18 -15.71
C THR A 289 8.64 -8.33 -14.44
N ALA A 290 7.74 -8.62 -13.50
CA ALA A 290 7.71 -7.93 -12.21
C ALA A 290 9.03 -8.12 -11.44
N ILE A 291 9.57 -9.35 -11.38
CA ILE A 291 10.88 -9.61 -10.77
C ILE A 291 11.98 -8.82 -11.48
N LEU A 292 12.04 -8.84 -12.81
CA LEU A 292 13.06 -8.12 -13.58
C LEU A 292 13.00 -6.60 -13.34
N LEU A 293 11.80 -6.01 -13.29
CA LEU A 293 11.58 -4.59 -13.00
C LEU A 293 12.06 -4.17 -11.61
N ALA A 294 12.17 -5.12 -10.67
CA ALA A 294 12.76 -4.90 -9.36
C ALA A 294 14.30 -4.96 -9.35
N THR A 295 14.94 -5.39 -10.44
CA THR A 295 16.41 -5.55 -10.53
C THR A 295 17.11 -4.43 -11.30
N PRO A 296 18.42 -4.20 -11.06
CA PRO A 296 19.21 -3.21 -11.80
C PRO A 296 19.28 -3.46 -13.31
N ILE A 297 19.00 -4.68 -13.79
CA ILE A 297 19.00 -5.02 -15.22
C ILE A 297 18.03 -4.11 -15.99
N THR A 298 16.93 -3.69 -15.36
CA THR A 298 15.95 -2.79 -15.99
C THR A 298 16.27 -1.31 -15.84
N TYR A 299 17.42 -0.94 -15.27
CA TYR A 299 17.78 0.46 -15.07
C TYR A 299 17.64 1.35 -16.32
N PRO A 300 18.05 0.93 -17.55
CA PRO A 300 17.81 1.72 -18.75
C PRO A 300 16.34 2.07 -19.00
N LEU A 301 15.42 1.15 -18.65
CA LEU A 301 13.98 1.39 -18.75
C LEU A 301 13.51 2.46 -17.76
N TRP A 302 14.06 2.46 -16.54
CA TRP A 302 13.74 3.48 -15.52
C TRP A 302 14.24 4.87 -15.92
N LEU A 303 15.34 4.97 -16.68
CA LEU A 303 15.79 6.22 -17.28
C LEU A 303 14.90 6.66 -18.44
N ALA A 304 14.49 5.72 -19.30
CA ALA A 304 13.69 6.01 -20.48
C ALA A 304 12.22 6.36 -20.17
N LEU A 305 11.69 5.93 -19.02
CA LEU A 305 10.32 6.17 -18.59
C LEU A 305 10.30 7.02 -17.30
N PRO A 306 10.32 8.36 -17.42
CA PRO A 306 10.38 9.26 -16.27
C PRO A 306 9.34 8.99 -15.18
N PRO A 307 8.08 8.59 -15.46
CA PRO A 307 7.12 8.30 -14.39
C PRO A 307 7.55 7.20 -13.41
N LEU A 308 8.38 6.23 -13.84
CA LEU A 308 8.82 5.14 -12.97
C LEU A 308 9.57 5.64 -11.74
N LYS A 309 10.27 6.79 -11.83
CA LYS A 309 11.02 7.36 -10.69
C LYS A 309 10.13 7.60 -9.47
N TYR A 310 8.84 7.89 -9.66
CA TYR A 310 7.88 8.13 -8.55
C TYR A 310 7.45 6.84 -7.82
N LEU A 311 7.82 5.66 -8.31
CA LEU A 311 7.65 4.42 -7.53
C LEU A 311 8.63 4.34 -6.35
N GLN A 312 9.75 5.06 -6.42
CA GLN A 312 10.83 5.18 -5.42
C GLN A 312 11.61 3.90 -5.13
N PHE A 313 10.91 2.77 -5.12
CA PHE A 313 11.38 1.49 -4.62
C PHE A 313 11.06 0.40 -5.65
N PRO A 314 11.96 0.13 -6.62
CA PRO A 314 11.77 -0.92 -7.62
C PRO A 314 11.43 -2.29 -7.01
N TRP A 315 11.95 -2.61 -5.82
CA TRP A 315 11.62 -3.86 -5.12
C TRP A 315 10.12 -4.03 -4.82
N ARG A 316 9.29 -2.97 -4.87
CA ARG A 316 7.82 -3.05 -4.74
C ARG A 316 7.17 -3.89 -5.84
N PHE A 317 7.83 -4.11 -6.98
CA PHE A 317 7.33 -5.06 -7.97
C PHE A 317 7.29 -6.52 -7.47
N LEU A 318 7.85 -6.83 -6.30
CA LEU A 318 7.58 -8.11 -5.62
C LEU A 318 6.14 -8.20 -5.10
N THR A 319 5.43 -7.09 -4.89
CA THR A 319 3.99 -7.06 -4.51
C THR A 319 3.10 -7.82 -5.49
N PRO A 320 3.07 -7.49 -6.79
CA PRO A 320 2.28 -8.27 -7.74
C PRO A 320 2.74 -9.74 -7.87
N VAL A 321 4.03 -10.05 -7.66
CA VAL A 321 4.51 -11.45 -7.61
C VAL A 321 3.89 -12.21 -6.44
N SER A 322 3.85 -11.59 -5.27
CA SER A 322 3.30 -12.16 -4.04
C SER A 322 1.80 -12.44 -4.15
N LEU A 323 1.09 -11.66 -4.95
CA LEU A 323 -0.34 -11.81 -5.22
C LEU A 323 -0.62 -12.93 -6.25
N LEU A 324 0.19 -13.04 -7.30
CA LEU A 324 -0.07 -13.98 -8.40
C LEU A 324 0.42 -15.41 -8.14
N LEU A 325 1.50 -15.61 -7.39
CA LEU A 325 2.04 -16.95 -7.15
C LEU A 325 1.09 -17.89 -6.39
N PRO A 326 0.43 -17.48 -5.28
CA PRO A 326 -0.47 -18.35 -4.50
C PRO A 326 -1.56 -19.06 -5.32
N GLY A 327 -2.15 -18.36 -6.30
CA GLY A 327 -3.12 -18.93 -7.22
C GLY A 327 -2.54 -20.06 -8.07
N ALA A 328 -1.38 -19.80 -8.69
CA ALA A 328 -0.69 -20.75 -9.56
C ALA A 328 -0.18 -21.97 -8.80
N LEU A 329 0.38 -21.76 -7.60
CA LEU A 329 0.88 -22.84 -6.75
C LEU A 329 -0.22 -23.86 -6.44
N SER A 330 -1.45 -23.38 -6.25
CA SER A 330 -2.60 -24.24 -5.94
C SER A 330 -2.97 -25.20 -7.08
N SER A 331 -2.64 -24.85 -8.33
CA SER A 331 -2.96 -25.64 -9.54
C SER A 331 -1.81 -26.54 -10.01
N LEU A 332 -0.62 -26.45 -9.42
CA LEU A 332 0.52 -27.31 -9.75
C LEU A 332 0.29 -28.77 -9.33
N ALA A 333 0.93 -29.70 -10.05
CA ALA A 333 0.98 -31.11 -9.68
C ALA A 333 1.58 -31.28 -8.26
N ALA A 334 1.07 -32.25 -7.49
CA ALA A 334 1.34 -32.39 -6.06
C ALA A 334 2.83 -32.33 -5.67
N GLN A 335 3.70 -33.06 -6.39
CA GLN A 335 5.14 -33.08 -6.12
C GLN A 335 5.80 -31.70 -6.32
N ARG A 336 5.50 -31.04 -7.45
CA ARG A 336 6.02 -29.69 -7.75
C ARG A 336 5.43 -28.64 -6.82
N ARG A 337 4.18 -28.81 -6.42
CA ARG A 337 3.46 -27.92 -5.51
C ARG A 337 4.13 -27.84 -4.14
N THR A 338 4.49 -28.96 -3.53
CA THR A 338 5.16 -28.96 -2.21
C THR A 338 6.48 -28.20 -2.27
N ALA A 339 7.35 -28.53 -3.22
CA ALA A 339 8.62 -27.83 -3.39
C ALA A 339 8.43 -26.33 -3.63
N ALA A 340 7.46 -25.96 -4.48
CA ALA A 340 7.17 -24.57 -4.79
C ALA A 340 6.58 -23.79 -3.60
N ILE A 341 5.74 -24.42 -2.77
CA ILE A 341 5.24 -23.83 -1.51
C ILE A 341 6.38 -23.63 -0.53
N VAL A 342 7.27 -24.63 -0.36
CA VAL A 342 8.45 -24.50 0.50
C VAL A 342 9.30 -23.33 0.03
N LEU A 343 9.65 -23.25 -1.26
CA LEU A 343 10.43 -22.13 -1.82
C LEU A 343 9.72 -20.78 -1.69
N PHE A 344 8.40 -20.75 -1.83
CA PHE A 344 7.60 -19.53 -1.68
C PHE A 344 7.60 -19.00 -0.24
N LEU A 345 7.58 -19.89 0.75
CA LEU A 345 7.51 -19.56 2.18
C LEU A 345 8.88 -19.48 2.88
N LEU A 346 9.90 -20.14 2.32
CA LEU A 346 11.28 -20.16 2.85
C LEU A 346 11.78 -18.76 3.26
N PRO A 347 11.44 -17.67 2.54
CA PRO A 347 11.90 -16.35 2.90
C PRO A 347 11.41 -15.78 4.23
N HIS A 348 10.39 -16.38 4.85
CA HIS A 348 10.03 -16.04 6.24
C HIS A 348 11.18 -16.20 7.22
N LEU A 349 12.09 -17.15 6.97
CA LEU A 349 13.27 -17.38 7.81
C LEU A 349 14.23 -16.18 7.81
N TRP A 350 14.13 -15.29 6.83
CA TRP A 350 14.96 -14.10 6.70
C TRP A 350 14.19 -12.81 6.94
N MET A 351 12.94 -12.87 7.38
CA MET A 351 12.20 -11.65 7.69
C MET A 351 12.79 -10.97 8.92
N PRO A 352 12.86 -9.62 8.91
CA PRO A 352 13.26 -8.87 10.10
C PRO A 352 12.27 -9.12 11.24
N PRO A 353 12.72 -9.01 12.50
CA PRO A 353 11.82 -9.09 13.64
C PRO A 353 10.71 -8.06 13.49
N LEU A 354 9.49 -8.51 13.73
CA LEU A 354 8.30 -7.69 13.63
C LEU A 354 8.13 -6.89 14.93
N GLY A 355 8.17 -5.57 14.82
CA GLY A 355 7.98 -4.66 15.95
C GLY A 355 6.50 -4.29 16.14
N PHE A 356 6.06 -4.28 17.39
CA PHE A 356 4.75 -3.76 17.77
C PHE A 356 4.91 -2.75 18.91
N VAL A 357 4.06 -1.74 18.91
CA VAL A 357 3.97 -0.74 19.97
C VAL A 357 2.54 -0.69 20.47
N ARG A 358 2.37 -0.24 21.71
CA ARG A 358 1.03 -0.05 22.27
C ARG A 358 0.33 1.08 21.52
N ASP A 359 -0.92 0.85 21.12
CA ASP A 359 -1.75 1.88 20.51
C ASP A 359 -1.95 3.05 21.50
N PRO A 360 -1.51 4.27 21.18
CA PRO A 360 -1.65 5.42 22.08
C PRO A 360 -3.03 6.09 22.02
N GLY A 361 -3.95 5.59 21.18
CA GLY A 361 -5.34 6.04 21.10
C GLY A 361 -5.47 7.45 20.53
N PHE A 362 -5.45 7.57 19.21
CA PHE A 362 -5.55 8.86 18.52
C PHE A 362 -6.98 9.24 18.22
N THR A 363 -7.37 10.49 18.50
CA THR A 363 -8.74 10.99 18.28
C THR A 363 -8.74 12.27 17.44
N ALA A 364 -9.89 12.59 16.84
CA ALA A 364 -10.05 13.78 15.99
C ALA A 364 -9.87 15.12 16.75
N GLY A 365 -10.12 15.13 18.06
CA GLY A 365 -10.09 16.36 18.88
C GLY A 365 -8.70 16.79 19.33
N GLN A 366 -7.68 15.97 19.13
CA GLN A 366 -6.32 16.27 19.62
C GLN A 366 -5.65 17.35 18.79
N SER A 367 -4.90 18.23 19.46
CA SER A 367 -4.02 19.22 18.85
C SER A 367 -2.76 18.60 18.25
N TRP A 368 -2.08 19.32 17.36
CA TRP A 368 -0.81 18.88 16.76
C TRP A 368 0.26 18.57 17.82
N VAL A 369 0.29 19.31 18.94
CA VAL A 369 1.25 19.08 20.03
C VAL A 369 1.00 17.73 20.71
N GLU A 370 -0.26 17.44 21.07
CA GLU A 370 -0.64 16.17 21.70
C GLU A 370 -0.43 14.98 20.76
N LEU A 371 -0.74 15.15 19.47
CA LEU A 371 -0.49 14.13 18.45
C LEU A 371 1.00 13.84 18.32
N GLY A 372 1.81 14.90 18.21
CA GLY A 372 3.25 14.82 18.10
C GLY A 372 3.89 14.12 19.30
N GLU A 373 3.48 14.48 20.52
CA GLU A 373 3.95 13.82 21.74
C GLU A 373 3.61 12.33 21.76
N LYS A 374 2.37 11.95 21.42
CA LYS A 374 1.96 10.54 21.33
C LYS A 374 2.76 9.78 20.27
N VAL A 375 2.95 10.38 19.08
CA VAL A 375 3.74 9.78 18.00
C VAL A 375 5.20 9.60 18.40
N PHE A 376 5.80 10.60 19.04
CA PHE A 376 7.18 10.52 19.52
C PHE A 376 7.33 9.42 20.58
N ARG A 377 6.44 9.36 21.58
CA ARG A 377 6.50 8.35 22.64
C ARG A 377 6.24 6.93 22.12
N ALA A 378 5.28 6.76 21.20
CA ALA A 378 4.86 5.44 20.73
C ALA A 378 5.76 4.90 19.62
N PHE A 379 6.21 5.74 18.68
CA PHE A 379 6.91 5.31 17.47
C PHE A 379 8.32 5.88 17.32
N SER A 380 8.81 6.63 18.32
CA SER A 380 10.03 7.46 18.18
C SER A 380 9.93 8.42 16.99
N GLY A 381 8.71 8.78 16.60
CA GLY A 381 8.40 9.62 15.44
C GLY A 381 8.57 11.11 15.72
N ASN A 382 8.25 11.98 14.76
CA ASN A 382 8.48 13.41 14.92
C ASN A 382 7.46 14.08 15.88
N PRO A 383 7.89 14.76 16.96
CA PRO A 383 6.99 15.46 17.88
C PRO A 383 6.29 16.68 17.27
N LEU A 384 6.70 17.11 16.08
CA LEU A 384 6.08 18.22 15.34
C LEU A 384 5.10 17.75 14.28
N VAL A 385 4.80 16.45 14.19
CA VAL A 385 3.83 15.95 13.19
C VAL A 385 4.28 16.28 11.75
N VAL A 386 5.60 16.34 11.52
CA VAL A 386 6.16 16.60 10.18
C VAL A 386 6.11 15.31 9.35
N ASP A 387 5.60 15.44 8.13
CA ASP A 387 5.34 14.33 7.20
C ASP A 387 6.60 13.58 6.74
N ALA A 388 7.81 14.07 7.00
CA ALA A 388 9.05 13.36 6.69
C ALA A 388 10.21 13.73 7.63
N VAL A 389 10.79 12.74 8.31
CA VAL A 389 12.01 12.87 9.14
C VAL A 389 13.23 13.28 8.32
N GLN A 390 13.24 12.95 7.04
CA GLN A 390 14.39 13.06 6.13
C GLN A 390 14.53 14.46 5.54
N ASN A 391 13.43 15.21 5.52
CA ASN A 391 13.37 16.59 5.04
C ASN A 391 13.58 17.60 6.17
N ARG A 392 14.20 17.19 7.28
CA ARG A 392 14.57 18.10 8.38
C ARG A 392 15.59 19.11 7.84
N PRO A 393 15.27 20.42 7.78
CA PRO A 393 16.30 21.43 7.59
C PRO A 393 17.33 21.32 8.72
N ALA A 394 18.59 21.67 8.47
CA ALA A 394 19.63 21.67 9.51
C ALA A 394 19.22 22.51 10.75
N ALA A 395 18.35 23.51 10.58
CA ALA A 395 17.74 24.33 11.64
C ALA A 395 16.87 23.54 12.64
N PHE A 396 16.48 22.30 12.34
CA PHE A 396 15.79 21.39 13.28
C PHE A 396 16.73 20.75 14.30
N SER A 397 18.06 20.92 14.17
CA SER A 397 18.99 20.59 15.26
C SER A 397 18.79 21.50 16.49
N SER A 398 18.18 22.68 16.31
CA SER A 398 17.81 23.64 17.37
C SER A 398 16.34 23.48 17.82
N LEU A 399 15.70 22.35 17.48
CA LEU A 399 14.26 22.15 17.63
C LEU A 399 13.75 22.29 19.07
N ALA A 400 14.51 21.84 20.08
CA ALA A 400 14.15 22.05 21.48
C ALA A 400 14.04 23.55 21.83
N THR A 401 14.92 24.37 21.27
CA THR A 401 14.89 25.84 21.41
C THR A 401 13.73 26.46 20.64
N ASN A 402 13.39 25.95 19.45
CA ASN A 402 12.25 26.45 18.67
C ASN A 402 10.91 26.10 19.32
N LEU A 403 10.77 24.89 19.88
CA LEU A 403 9.60 24.45 20.62
C LEU A 403 9.34 25.28 21.88
N GLN A 404 10.38 25.73 22.57
CA GLN A 404 10.24 26.65 23.71
C GLN A 404 9.78 28.06 23.29
N ARG A 405 9.93 28.43 22.00
CA ARG A 405 9.50 29.73 21.45
C ARG A 405 8.06 29.70 20.93
N PHE A 406 7.57 28.55 20.48
CA PHE A 406 6.15 28.37 20.20
C PHE A 406 5.40 28.28 21.54
N GLY A 407 4.73 29.36 21.93
CA GLY A 407 3.91 29.40 23.14
C GLY A 407 2.76 28.39 23.09
N LYS A 408 1.95 28.32 24.17
CA LYS A 408 0.75 27.46 24.22
C LYS A 408 -0.34 27.87 23.22
N GLU A 409 -0.22 29.03 22.60
CA GLU A 409 -1.22 29.58 21.69
C GLU A 409 -0.94 29.14 20.25
N VAL A 410 -1.97 28.57 19.62
CA VAL A 410 -1.98 28.25 18.20
C VAL A 410 -2.11 29.55 17.42
N LEU A 411 -1.01 30.05 16.87
CA LEU A 411 -1.05 31.13 15.89
C LEU A 411 -1.51 30.55 14.55
N VAL A 412 -2.81 30.64 14.27
CA VAL A 412 -3.34 30.37 12.93
C VAL A 412 -2.94 31.53 12.04
N LEU A 413 -1.92 31.35 11.20
CA LEU A 413 -1.61 32.30 10.13
C LEU A 413 -2.71 32.19 9.06
N ALA A 414 -3.73 33.02 9.16
CA ALA A 414 -4.70 33.19 8.09
C ALA A 414 -4.00 33.82 6.86
N PRO A 415 -4.27 33.35 5.63
CA PRO A 415 -3.75 33.99 4.43
C PRO A 415 -4.24 35.45 4.37
N GLY A 416 -3.34 36.43 4.46
CA GLY A 416 -3.65 37.85 4.39
C GLY A 416 -3.53 38.64 5.69
N ALA A 417 -3.18 38.02 6.81
CA ALA A 417 -2.78 38.75 8.01
C ALA A 417 -1.32 39.18 7.87
N VAL A 418 -1.10 40.43 7.42
CA VAL A 418 0.21 41.09 7.54
C VAL A 418 0.43 41.38 9.02
N ALA A 419 1.58 40.97 9.55
CA ALA A 419 2.00 41.22 10.93
C ALA A 419 2.18 42.72 11.22
#